data_AF-B2VI83-F1
#
_entry.id   AF-B2VI83-F1
#
_cell.length_a   1.000
_cell.length_b   1.000
_cell.length_c   1.000
_cell.angle_alpha   90.00
_cell.angle_beta   90.00
_cell.angle_gamma   90.00
#
_symmetry.space_group_name_H-M   'P 1'
#
loop_
_entity.id
_entity.type
_entity.pdbx_description
1 polymer ?
#
loop_
_entity_poly.entity_id
_entity_poly.type
_entity_poly.pdbx_seq_one_letter_code
_entity_poly.pdbx_strand_id
1 'polypeptide(L)'
;MSNRKYLISALSILTLCYSVLSQAEILDGGEIQFQGFVTDEAPKWTWQVASPDQSWAVDTADARHENGQLVFDLHNKGPLPFLEGHLHEVVERGGPGLTPFITFSSGGASLAIVEGNSTTSQRFRAAVPVHDPDSGKPVGQLFFTLNQGMAVSTGYQEEGVMLPAGMSLVSGESVTAVQAETLPQGIINRLLSLLLMNGGFGHGMNAVSRGQVISQSVLADGRVRDLAAAYASAISGLELRLSEDGTPARWHAGLNVTVTVH
;
A
#
# COMPACT_ATOMS: atom_id res chain seq x y z
N MET A 1 -48.59 -66.28 67.05
CA MET A 1 -47.24 -66.83 67.36
C MET A 1 -47.04 -68.05 66.47
N SER A 2 -46.00 -68.24 65.68
CA SER A 2 -44.95 -67.42 65.07
C SER A 2 -44.36 -68.35 64.00
N ASN A 3 -44.47 -68.02 62.71
CA ASN A 3 -43.92 -68.86 61.63
C ASN A 3 -43.00 -68.03 60.72
N ARG A 4 -41.75 -67.98 61.15
CA ARG A 4 -40.52 -68.24 60.39
C ARG A 4 -40.64 -68.26 58.84
N LYS A 5 -40.05 -67.21 58.25
CA LYS A 5 -39.12 -67.21 57.10
C LYS A 5 -39.64 -67.31 55.65
N TYR A 6 -39.17 -66.33 54.86
CA TYR A 6 -39.03 -66.26 53.40
C TYR A 6 -40.29 -66.11 52.56
N LEU A 7 -40.69 -64.86 52.34
CA LEU A 7 -41.03 -64.40 51.00
C LEU A 7 -40.08 -63.26 50.65
N ILE A 8 -39.00 -63.67 49.99
CA ILE A 8 -38.14 -62.82 49.17
C ILE A 8 -39.00 -62.29 48.02
N SER A 9 -38.78 -61.03 47.66
CA SER A 9 -38.96 -60.42 46.33
C SER A 9 -39.84 -59.17 46.37
N ALA A 10 -39.30 -58.12 45.74
CA ALA A 10 -39.93 -56.83 45.48
C ALA A 10 -39.98 -55.82 46.64
N LEU A 11 -38.84 -55.53 47.26
CA LEU A 11 -38.48 -54.12 47.52
C LEU A 11 -36.97 -53.99 47.80
N SER A 12 -36.18 -54.59 46.92
CA SER A 12 -34.90 -53.97 46.58
C SER A 12 -35.20 -52.58 46.03
N ILE A 13 -34.38 -51.60 46.39
CA ILE A 13 -34.25 -50.27 45.75
C ILE A 13 -35.08 -49.17 46.43
N LEU A 14 -34.43 -48.02 46.64
CA LEU A 14 -34.91 -46.79 47.31
C LEU A 14 -35.13 -46.97 48.82
N THR A 15 -34.10 -46.88 49.64
CA THR A 15 -33.74 -45.58 50.20
C THR A 15 -32.32 -45.69 50.76
N LEU A 16 -31.37 -45.91 49.85
CA LEU A 16 -29.99 -45.53 50.06
C LEU A 16 -29.97 -44.11 50.61
N CYS A 17 -29.29 -43.95 51.74
CA CYS A 17 -28.40 -42.84 52.03
C CYS A 17 -28.61 -41.61 51.12
N TYR A 18 -29.51 -40.71 51.52
CA TYR A 18 -29.43 -39.29 51.16
C TYR A 18 -28.22 -38.66 51.88
N SER A 19 -27.04 -39.25 51.71
CA SER A 19 -25.81 -38.48 51.63
C SER A 19 -25.89 -37.82 50.27
N VAL A 20 -26.38 -36.59 50.25
CA VAL A 20 -26.12 -35.66 49.15
C VAL A 20 -24.61 -35.48 49.14
N LEU A 21 -23.93 -36.40 48.48
CA LEU A 21 -22.60 -36.17 47.96
C LEU A 21 -22.79 -34.96 47.05
N SER A 22 -22.33 -33.81 47.52
CA SER A 22 -21.90 -32.75 46.64
C SER A 22 -20.72 -33.33 45.86
N GLN A 23 -21.03 -34.16 44.87
CA GLN A 23 -20.14 -34.34 43.74
C GLN A 23 -20.20 -32.99 43.04
N ALA A 24 -19.24 -32.13 43.37
CA ALA A 24 -18.76 -31.20 42.37
C ALA A 24 -18.47 -32.07 41.14
N GLU A 25 -19.33 -31.96 40.15
CA GLU A 25 -19.11 -32.53 38.83
C GLU A 25 -17.81 -31.87 38.34
N ILE A 26 -16.70 -32.57 38.52
CA ILE A 26 -15.43 -32.15 37.95
C ILE A 26 -15.66 -32.26 36.44
N LEU A 27 -15.80 -31.11 35.79
CA LEU A 27 -15.79 -30.99 34.35
C LEU A 27 -14.42 -31.45 33.84
N ASP A 28 -14.26 -32.75 33.61
CA ASP A 28 -13.09 -33.35 32.97
C ASP A 28 -13.18 -33.08 31.46
N GLY A 29 -12.86 -31.85 31.06
CA GLY A 29 -12.67 -31.50 29.65
C GLY A 29 -13.12 -30.10 29.31
N GLY A 30 -12.21 -29.14 29.41
CA GLY A 30 -12.27 -27.89 28.67
C GLY A 30 -11.16 -27.89 27.63
N GLU A 31 -11.51 -27.85 26.35
CA GLU A 31 -10.55 -27.58 25.29
C GLU A 31 -10.52 -26.06 25.05
N ILE A 32 -9.35 -25.44 25.18
CA ILE A 32 -9.14 -24.09 24.67
C ILE A 32 -8.54 -24.25 23.27
N GLN A 33 -9.39 -24.06 22.26
CA GLN A 33 -8.92 -23.96 20.88
C GLN A 33 -8.40 -22.55 20.64
N PHE A 34 -7.07 -22.43 20.59
CA PHE A 34 -6.42 -21.23 20.08
C PHE A 34 -6.45 -21.28 18.56
N GLN A 35 -7.43 -20.63 17.95
CA GLN A 35 -7.44 -20.39 16.51
C GLN A 35 -6.82 -19.01 16.26
N GLY A 36 -5.66 -18.98 15.62
CA GLY A 36 -4.95 -17.75 15.30
C GLY A 36 -3.71 -18.05 14.47
N PHE A 37 -3.38 -17.14 13.55
CA PHE A 37 -2.16 -17.22 12.76
C PHE A 37 -1.05 -16.47 13.51
N VAL A 38 0.08 -17.12 13.76
CA VAL A 38 1.31 -16.42 14.16
C VAL A 38 1.92 -15.88 12.87
N THR A 39 1.96 -14.55 12.71
CA THR A 39 2.53 -13.92 11.53
C THR A 39 3.95 -13.45 11.87
N ASP A 40 4.94 -13.94 11.15
CA ASP A 40 6.32 -13.42 11.21
C ASP A 40 6.36 -12.09 10.45
N GLU A 41 6.78 -11.01 11.11
CA GLU A 41 6.78 -9.63 10.58
C GLU A 41 8.08 -9.31 9.83
N ALA A 42 8.55 -10.22 8.97
CA ALA A 42 9.43 -9.79 7.89
C ALA A 42 8.71 -8.67 7.10
N PRO A 43 9.40 -7.61 6.65
CA PRO A 43 8.75 -6.52 5.93
C PRO A 43 8.02 -7.08 4.71
N LYS A 44 6.68 -7.04 4.76
CA LYS A 44 5.82 -7.61 3.71
C LYS A 44 6.03 -6.93 2.37
N TRP A 45 6.53 -5.70 2.38
CA TRP A 45 6.80 -4.88 1.21
C TRP A 45 8.30 -4.68 0.98
N THR A 46 8.70 -4.75 -0.29
CA THR A 46 9.98 -4.25 -0.79
C THR A 46 9.76 -2.90 -1.45
N TRP A 47 10.49 -1.87 -1.03
CA TRP A 47 10.40 -0.50 -1.54
C TRP A 47 11.74 -0.03 -2.13
N GLN A 48 11.67 0.79 -3.17
CA GLN A 48 12.84 1.46 -3.72
C GLN A 48 12.50 2.82 -4.32
N VAL A 49 13.45 3.75 -4.22
CA VAL A 49 13.49 4.92 -5.10
C VAL A 49 14.07 4.48 -6.44
N ALA A 50 13.29 4.61 -7.50
CA ALA A 50 13.50 3.89 -8.75
C ALA A 50 14.43 4.60 -9.74
N SER A 51 14.58 5.92 -9.63
CA SER A 51 15.55 6.68 -10.42
C SER A 51 16.76 7.08 -9.57
N PRO A 52 17.99 7.03 -10.12
CA PRO A 52 19.15 7.64 -9.49
C PRO A 52 19.01 9.16 -9.49
N ASP A 53 19.94 9.83 -8.83
CA ASP A 53 20.09 11.28 -8.91
C ASP A 53 20.21 11.74 -10.36
N GLN A 54 19.54 12.84 -10.67
CA GLN A 54 19.51 13.42 -12.01
C GLN A 54 20.43 14.63 -12.09
N SER A 55 21.14 14.76 -13.20
CA SER A 55 21.99 15.92 -13.48
C SER A 55 21.63 16.49 -14.85
N TRP A 56 21.19 17.74 -14.88
CA TRP A 56 20.83 18.43 -16.11
C TRP A 56 21.57 19.75 -16.21
N ALA A 57 22.23 19.96 -17.35
CA ALA A 57 22.64 21.28 -17.76
C ALA A 57 21.43 22.02 -18.38
N VAL A 58 21.32 23.30 -18.07
CA VAL A 58 20.37 24.23 -18.69
C VAL A 58 21.15 25.45 -19.16
N ASP A 59 20.89 25.92 -20.37
CA ASP A 59 21.51 27.11 -20.94
C ASP A 59 20.53 28.28 -20.81
N THR A 60 21.00 29.41 -20.29
CA THR A 60 20.18 30.63 -20.17
C THR A 60 19.66 31.11 -21.53
N ALA A 61 20.34 30.79 -22.63
CA ALA A 61 19.86 31.06 -23.98
C ALA A 61 18.59 30.28 -24.35
N ASP A 62 18.35 29.13 -23.71
CA ASP A 62 17.15 28.30 -23.92
C ASP A 62 15.98 28.71 -22.99
N ALA A 63 16.21 29.63 -22.06
CA ALA A 63 15.19 30.07 -21.10
C ALA A 63 14.17 31.02 -21.74
N ARG A 64 12.90 30.86 -21.35
CA ARG A 64 11.91 31.93 -21.52
C ARG A 64 12.02 32.89 -20.34
N HIS A 65 12.01 34.19 -20.63
CA HIS A 65 12.02 35.22 -19.60
C HIS A 65 10.57 35.62 -19.24
N GLU A 66 10.16 35.33 -18.01
CA GLU A 66 8.79 35.58 -17.54
C GLU A 66 8.82 36.16 -16.12
N ASN A 67 8.36 37.41 -15.96
CA ASN A 67 8.22 38.07 -14.64
C ASN A 67 9.50 38.05 -13.76
N GLY A 68 10.68 38.26 -14.36
CA GLY A 68 11.96 38.22 -13.64
C GLY A 68 12.47 36.80 -13.33
N GLN A 69 11.91 35.79 -14.00
CA GLN A 69 12.32 34.40 -13.89
C GLN A 69 12.77 33.84 -15.24
N LEU A 70 13.82 33.03 -15.19
CA LEU A 70 14.24 32.14 -16.26
C LEU A 70 13.41 30.85 -16.17
N VAL A 71 12.57 30.60 -17.17
CA VAL A 71 11.71 29.43 -17.26
C VAL A 71 12.26 28.45 -18.28
N PHE A 72 12.64 27.27 -17.82
CA PHE A 72 13.18 26.18 -18.63
C PHE A 72 12.16 25.05 -18.74
N ASP A 73 11.76 24.73 -19.96
CA ASP A 73 10.95 23.55 -20.25
C ASP A 73 11.84 22.31 -20.29
N LEU A 74 11.63 21.40 -19.33
CA LEU A 74 12.39 20.16 -19.20
C LEU A 74 11.54 18.94 -19.58
N HIS A 75 10.46 19.12 -20.36
CA HIS A 75 9.60 18.03 -20.81
C HIS A 75 10.37 16.97 -21.59
N ASN A 76 11.41 17.35 -22.32
CA ASN A 76 12.27 16.44 -23.09
C ASN A 76 13.04 15.42 -22.23
N LYS A 77 13.10 15.59 -20.90
CA LYS A 77 13.70 14.61 -19.98
C LYS A 77 12.85 13.36 -19.82
N GLY A 78 11.58 13.41 -20.24
CA GLY A 78 10.66 12.29 -20.15
C GLY A 78 10.22 11.99 -18.71
N PRO A 79 9.40 10.94 -18.52
CA PRO A 79 8.97 10.51 -17.20
C PRO A 79 10.11 9.80 -16.46
N LEU A 80 10.24 10.09 -15.16
CA LEU A 80 11.21 9.47 -14.26
C LEU A 80 10.46 8.64 -13.22
N PRO A 81 10.67 7.30 -13.18
CA PRO A 81 10.17 6.46 -12.09
C PRO A 81 10.65 7.01 -10.74
N PHE A 82 9.76 7.14 -9.77
CA PHE A 82 10.11 7.75 -8.49
C PHE A 82 10.07 6.75 -7.34
N LEU A 83 8.89 6.32 -6.89
CA LEU A 83 8.74 5.31 -5.85
C LEU A 83 8.12 4.04 -6.44
N GLU A 84 8.70 2.90 -6.10
CA GLU A 84 8.16 1.59 -6.45
C GLU A 84 8.09 0.71 -5.20
N GLY A 85 7.03 -0.08 -5.13
CA GLY A 85 6.79 -1.03 -4.06
C GLY A 85 6.11 -2.28 -4.57
N HIS A 86 6.43 -3.43 -3.97
CA HIS A 86 5.68 -4.67 -4.18
C HIS A 86 5.77 -5.55 -2.95
N LEU A 87 4.84 -6.49 -2.76
CA LEU A 87 4.99 -7.47 -1.70
C LEU A 87 6.18 -8.39 -2.01
N HIS A 88 6.92 -8.77 -0.98
CA HIS A 88 8.05 -9.69 -1.11
C HIS A 88 7.57 -11.05 -1.68
N GLU A 89 6.43 -11.52 -1.19
CA GLU A 89 5.74 -12.70 -1.67
C GLU A 89 4.23 -12.50 -1.61
N VAL A 90 3.51 -13.36 -2.32
CA VAL A 90 2.06 -13.48 -2.21
C VAL A 90 1.72 -13.80 -0.76
N VAL A 91 0.84 -13.01 -0.18
CA VAL A 91 0.38 -13.25 1.18
C VAL A 91 -0.87 -14.12 1.17
N GLU A 92 -0.90 -15.10 2.06
CA GLU A 92 -2.02 -16.05 2.17
C GLU A 92 -3.35 -15.33 2.43
N ARG A 93 -3.31 -14.21 3.15
CA ARG A 93 -4.50 -13.49 3.60
C ARG A 93 -4.24 -11.99 3.79
N GLY A 94 -5.25 -11.17 3.52
CA GLY A 94 -5.27 -9.76 3.92
C GLY A 94 -5.16 -9.55 5.43
N GLY A 95 -4.74 -8.37 5.87
CA GLY A 95 -4.53 -8.07 7.28
C GLY A 95 -3.49 -6.97 7.54
N PRO A 96 -3.04 -6.84 8.80
CA PRO A 96 -2.09 -5.80 9.20
C PRO A 96 -0.76 -5.88 8.44
N GLY A 97 -0.10 -4.73 8.27
CA GLY A 97 1.19 -4.63 7.58
C GLY A 97 1.09 -4.76 6.06
N LEU A 98 -0.10 -4.62 5.48
CA LEU A 98 -0.34 -4.70 4.03
C LEU A 98 -0.83 -3.39 3.42
N THR A 99 -1.28 -2.44 4.23
CA THR A 99 -1.90 -1.20 3.75
C THR A 99 -0.88 -0.07 3.85
N PRO A 100 -0.13 0.25 2.77
CA PRO A 100 0.77 1.37 2.80
C PRO A 100 -0.01 2.69 2.86
N PHE A 101 0.69 3.73 3.32
CA PHE A 101 0.34 5.13 3.19
C PHE A 101 1.60 5.89 2.74
N ILE A 102 1.51 6.55 1.58
CA ILE A 102 2.62 7.23 0.93
C ILE A 102 2.48 8.73 1.11
N THR A 103 3.54 9.39 1.56
CA THR A 103 3.62 10.85 1.63
C THR A 103 4.84 11.38 0.92
N PHE A 104 4.69 12.54 0.29
CA PHE A 104 5.74 13.22 -0.46
C PHE A 104 6.10 14.54 0.22
N SER A 105 7.39 14.85 0.25
CA SER A 105 7.92 16.06 0.89
C SER A 105 9.15 16.59 0.17
N SER A 106 9.57 17.80 0.51
CA SER A 106 10.85 18.39 0.10
C SER A 106 11.42 19.15 1.28
N GLY A 107 12.67 18.86 1.66
CA GLY A 107 13.33 19.53 2.80
C GLY A 107 12.56 19.40 4.12
N GLY A 108 11.81 18.31 4.31
CA GLY A 108 11.00 18.06 5.51
C GLY A 108 9.61 18.73 5.51
N ALA A 109 9.26 19.50 4.50
CA ALA A 109 7.93 20.12 4.35
C ALA A 109 7.07 19.38 3.32
N SER A 110 5.75 19.36 3.51
CA SER A 110 4.80 18.84 2.53
C SER A 110 4.92 19.58 1.19
N LEU A 111 4.66 18.87 0.09
CA LEU A 111 4.69 19.46 -1.24
C LEU A 111 3.65 20.58 -1.41
N ALA A 112 4.03 21.64 -2.12
CA ALA A 112 3.10 22.66 -2.58
C ALA A 112 2.33 22.12 -3.80
N ILE A 113 1.02 21.92 -3.66
CA ILE A 113 0.16 21.47 -4.75
C ILE A 113 -0.21 22.68 -5.61
N VAL A 114 0.07 22.56 -6.90
CA VAL A 114 -0.26 23.57 -7.92
C VAL A 114 -1.56 23.18 -8.64
N GLU A 115 -1.73 21.89 -8.93
CA GLU A 115 -2.96 21.33 -9.52
C GLU A 115 -3.26 19.96 -8.91
N GLY A 116 -4.54 19.66 -8.72
CA GLY A 116 -5.01 18.45 -8.02
C GLY A 116 -5.46 18.76 -6.58
N ASN A 117 -6.05 17.76 -5.93
CA ASN A 117 -6.70 17.96 -4.63
C ASN A 117 -5.77 17.62 -3.45
N SER A 118 -4.89 16.64 -3.63
CA SER A 118 -4.01 16.11 -2.59
C SER A 118 -2.78 15.44 -3.18
N THR A 119 -1.74 15.23 -2.36
CA THR A 119 -0.58 14.41 -2.70
C THR A 119 -0.91 12.91 -2.80
N THR A 120 -2.09 12.49 -2.34
CA THR A 120 -2.60 11.13 -2.54
C THR A 120 -3.41 10.99 -3.83
N SER A 121 -3.70 12.07 -4.56
CA SER A 121 -4.43 11.97 -5.83
C SER A 121 -3.61 11.16 -6.84
N GLN A 122 -4.26 10.30 -7.63
CA GLN A 122 -3.64 9.50 -8.70
C GLN A 122 -2.72 10.35 -9.60
N ARG A 123 -3.10 11.60 -9.81
CA ARG A 123 -2.32 12.61 -10.52
C ARG A 123 -2.40 13.94 -9.79
N PHE A 124 -1.26 14.60 -9.61
CA PHE A 124 -1.21 15.99 -9.16
C PHE A 124 0.02 16.71 -9.73
N ARG A 125 -0.05 18.03 -9.81
CA ARG A 125 1.08 18.90 -10.13
C ARG A 125 1.56 19.57 -8.84
N ALA A 126 2.86 19.54 -8.61
CA ALA A 126 3.48 20.13 -7.44
C ALA A 126 4.73 20.94 -7.80
N ALA A 127 5.18 21.74 -6.84
CA ALA A 127 6.43 22.46 -6.91
C ALA A 127 7.29 22.16 -5.68
N VAL A 128 8.61 22.08 -5.89
CA VAL A 128 9.61 22.01 -4.82
C VAL A 128 10.60 23.17 -4.94
N PRO A 129 11.10 23.71 -3.82
CA PRO A 129 12.11 24.75 -3.84
C PRO A 129 13.41 24.25 -4.46
N VAL A 130 14.01 25.09 -5.29
CA VAL A 130 15.35 24.91 -5.85
C VAL A 130 16.31 25.76 -5.06
N HIS A 131 17.45 25.20 -4.66
CA HIS A 131 18.44 25.86 -3.83
C HIS A 131 19.79 25.98 -4.53
N ASP A 132 20.48 27.06 -4.23
CA ASP A 132 21.92 27.19 -4.48
C ASP A 132 22.67 26.23 -3.53
N PRO A 133 23.45 25.26 -4.04
CA PRO A 133 24.21 24.33 -3.21
C PRO A 133 25.22 25.01 -2.28
N ASP A 134 25.75 26.17 -2.68
CA ASP A 134 26.84 26.84 -1.94
C ASP A 134 26.30 27.69 -0.78
N SER A 135 25.19 28.40 -1.00
CA SER A 135 24.57 29.24 0.03
C SER A 135 23.38 28.61 0.76
N GLY A 136 22.82 27.53 0.23
CA GLY A 136 21.60 26.88 0.74
C GLY A 136 20.33 27.72 0.57
N LYS A 137 20.40 28.87 -0.12
CA LYS A 137 19.25 29.77 -0.29
C LYS A 137 18.35 29.29 -1.42
N PRO A 138 17.03 29.48 -1.31
CA PRO A 138 16.12 29.21 -2.42
C PRO A 138 16.38 30.22 -3.55
N VAL A 139 16.53 29.71 -4.77
CA VAL A 139 16.80 30.47 -6.00
C VAL A 139 15.74 30.24 -7.07
N GLY A 140 14.72 29.45 -6.77
CA GLY A 140 13.71 29.07 -7.75
C GLY A 140 12.81 27.92 -7.29
N GLN A 141 12.12 27.33 -8.27
CA GLN A 141 11.21 26.20 -8.08
C GLN A 141 11.33 25.21 -9.23
N LEU A 142 11.20 23.92 -8.91
CA LEU A 142 11.04 22.85 -9.87
C LEU A 142 9.61 22.36 -9.80
N PHE A 143 8.89 22.49 -10.91
CA PHE A 143 7.53 22.00 -11.07
C PHE A 143 7.56 20.64 -11.75
N PHE A 144 6.65 19.77 -11.33
CA PHE A 144 6.47 18.46 -11.94
C PHE A 144 5.04 17.96 -11.74
N THR A 145 4.63 17.04 -12.60
CA THR A 145 3.43 16.26 -12.44
C THR A 145 3.80 14.85 -11.99
N LEU A 146 3.26 14.45 -10.84
CA LEU A 146 3.38 13.09 -10.32
C LEU A 146 2.14 12.30 -10.74
N ASN A 147 2.36 11.12 -11.33
CA ASN A 147 1.32 10.12 -11.53
C ASN A 147 1.68 8.90 -10.68
N GLN A 148 0.69 8.32 -10.00
CA GLN A 148 0.86 7.19 -9.12
C GLN A 148 -0.29 6.20 -9.27
N GLY A 149 0.00 4.94 -9.00
CA GLY A 149 -1.01 3.89 -8.98
C GLY A 149 -0.62 2.82 -7.97
N MET A 150 -1.66 2.17 -7.45
CA MET A 150 -1.54 0.96 -6.67
C MET A 150 -2.38 -0.12 -7.35
N ALA A 151 -1.91 -1.35 -7.31
CA ALA A 151 -2.57 -2.48 -7.93
C ALA A 151 -2.50 -3.72 -7.04
N VAL A 152 -3.52 -4.57 -7.17
CA VAL A 152 -3.54 -5.90 -6.57
C VAL A 152 -3.93 -6.95 -7.60
N SER A 153 -3.47 -8.17 -7.38
CA SER A 153 -4.01 -9.37 -8.00
C SER A 153 -4.25 -10.40 -6.90
N THR A 154 -5.34 -11.14 -7.02
CA THR A 154 -5.75 -12.14 -6.02
C THR A 154 -5.90 -13.51 -6.65
N GLY A 155 -5.60 -14.56 -5.89
CA GLY A 155 -5.89 -15.94 -6.29
C GLY A 155 -7.38 -16.26 -6.24
N TYR A 156 -7.69 -17.55 -6.33
CA TYR A 156 -9.07 -18.04 -6.21
C TYR A 156 -9.65 -17.74 -4.82
N GLN A 157 -10.76 -17.03 -4.79
CA GLN A 157 -11.43 -16.70 -3.53
C GLN A 157 -12.43 -17.79 -3.14
N GLU A 158 -12.59 -18.00 -1.84
CA GLU A 158 -13.62 -18.89 -1.29
C GLU A 158 -15.03 -18.27 -1.44
N GLU A 159 -16.05 -19.12 -1.28
CA GLU A 159 -17.46 -18.74 -1.42
C GLU A 159 -17.81 -17.56 -0.47
N GLY A 160 -18.22 -16.43 -1.05
CA GLY A 160 -18.59 -15.21 -0.30
C GLY A 160 -17.70 -13.99 -0.51
N VAL A 161 -16.54 -14.11 -1.18
CA VAL A 161 -15.70 -12.98 -1.59
C VAL A 161 -15.68 -12.88 -3.11
N MET A 162 -16.27 -11.82 -3.67
CA MET A 162 -16.26 -11.56 -5.11
C MET A 162 -15.28 -10.44 -5.44
N LEU A 163 -14.14 -10.80 -6.05
CA LEU A 163 -13.15 -9.86 -6.56
C LEU A 163 -12.98 -10.03 -8.07
N PRO A 164 -12.67 -8.95 -8.81
CA PRO A 164 -12.39 -9.05 -10.23
C PRO A 164 -11.17 -9.93 -10.51
N ALA A 165 -11.27 -10.78 -11.52
CA ALA A 165 -10.11 -11.53 -12.01
C ALA A 165 -9.11 -10.58 -12.72
N GLY A 166 -7.81 -10.84 -12.54
CA GLY A 166 -6.75 -10.02 -13.12
C GLY A 166 -6.16 -9.02 -12.15
N MET A 167 -5.53 -7.99 -12.71
CA MET A 167 -5.05 -6.86 -11.93
C MET A 167 -6.18 -5.85 -11.79
N SER A 168 -6.44 -5.46 -10.55
CA SER A 168 -7.31 -4.34 -10.21
C SER A 168 -6.45 -3.18 -9.71
N LEU A 169 -6.73 -1.97 -10.19
CA LEU A 169 -6.21 -0.76 -9.57
C LEU A 169 -6.88 -0.55 -8.21
N VAL A 170 -6.16 0.07 -7.30
CA VAL A 170 -6.58 0.25 -5.92
C VAL A 170 -6.76 1.74 -5.62
N SER A 171 -7.95 2.09 -5.13
CA SER A 171 -8.26 3.43 -4.62
C SER A 171 -8.49 3.37 -3.11
N GLY A 172 -7.87 4.28 -2.36
CA GLY A 172 -7.96 4.37 -0.90
C GLY A 172 -7.07 5.47 -0.34
N GLU A 173 -6.58 5.28 0.88
CA GLU A 173 -5.76 6.28 1.59
C GLU A 173 -4.42 6.55 0.90
N SER A 174 -3.81 5.52 0.30
CA SER A 174 -2.54 5.66 -0.44
C SER A 174 -2.71 6.42 -1.76
N VAL A 175 -3.70 6.04 -2.56
CA VAL A 175 -3.97 6.63 -3.87
C VAL A 175 -5.47 6.86 -4.01
N THR A 176 -5.87 8.10 -4.21
CA THR A 176 -7.26 8.55 -4.32
C THR A 176 -7.59 8.95 -5.76
N ALA A 177 -8.90 9.06 -6.05
CA ALA A 177 -9.42 9.50 -7.35
C ALA A 177 -8.88 8.69 -8.55
N VAL A 178 -8.68 7.39 -8.34
CA VAL A 178 -8.12 6.47 -9.34
C VAL A 178 -9.08 6.28 -10.50
N GLN A 179 -8.60 6.60 -11.70
CA GLN A 179 -9.29 6.35 -12.96
C GLN A 179 -8.37 5.53 -13.86
N ALA A 180 -8.86 4.41 -14.38
CA ALA A 180 -8.03 3.51 -15.17
C ALA A 180 -7.65 4.14 -16.52
N GLU A 181 -8.54 4.94 -17.10
CA GLU A 181 -8.37 5.50 -18.45
C GLU A 181 -7.35 6.63 -18.50
N THR A 182 -7.07 7.27 -17.36
CA THR A 182 -6.18 8.43 -17.27
C THR A 182 -4.79 8.08 -16.76
N LEU A 183 -4.59 6.87 -16.22
CA LEU A 183 -3.31 6.42 -15.70
C LEU A 183 -2.33 6.20 -16.86
N PRO A 184 -1.11 6.79 -16.84
CA PRO A 184 -0.17 6.61 -17.92
C PRO A 184 0.19 5.13 -18.14
N GLN A 185 0.25 4.70 -19.41
CA GLN A 185 0.54 3.31 -19.76
C GLN A 185 1.87 2.81 -19.16
N GLY A 186 2.87 3.70 -19.02
CA GLY A 186 4.13 3.38 -18.36
C GLY A 186 3.96 2.95 -16.90
N ILE A 187 3.06 3.60 -16.15
CA ILE A 187 2.73 3.21 -14.77
C ILE A 187 1.98 1.87 -14.76
N ILE A 188 1.00 1.68 -15.65
CA ILE A 188 0.29 0.41 -15.77
C ILE A 188 1.28 -0.73 -16.00
N ASN A 189 2.13 -0.62 -17.02
CA ASN A 189 3.14 -1.63 -17.35
C ASN A 189 4.11 -1.89 -16.18
N ARG A 190 4.44 -0.84 -15.41
CA ARG A 190 5.29 -1.01 -14.24
C ARG A 190 4.60 -1.76 -13.12
N LEU A 191 3.33 -1.46 -12.83
CA LEU A 191 2.52 -2.20 -11.86
C LEU A 191 2.40 -3.69 -12.24
N LEU A 192 2.19 -3.99 -13.53
CA LEU A 192 2.21 -5.37 -14.04
C LEU A 192 3.51 -6.08 -13.68
N SER A 193 4.64 -5.43 -13.97
CA SER A 193 5.97 -5.98 -13.75
C SER A 193 6.24 -6.21 -12.27
N LEU A 194 5.84 -5.28 -11.41
CA LEU A 194 6.01 -5.36 -9.97
C LEU A 194 5.14 -6.44 -9.34
N LEU A 195 3.91 -6.65 -9.82
CA LEU A 195 3.08 -7.77 -9.38
C LEU A 195 3.74 -9.12 -9.67
N LEU A 196 4.34 -9.28 -10.84
CA LEU A 196 5.06 -10.50 -11.22
C LEU A 196 6.33 -10.75 -10.37
N MET A 197 6.82 -9.75 -9.64
CA MET A 197 7.95 -9.88 -8.73
C MET A 197 7.54 -10.38 -7.33
N ASN A 198 6.24 -10.44 -7.02
CA ASN A 198 5.78 -11.02 -5.77
C ASN A 198 6.12 -12.52 -5.78
N GLY A 199 6.99 -12.99 -4.89
CA GLY A 199 7.31 -14.42 -4.75
C GLY A 199 6.04 -15.28 -4.67
N GLY A 200 5.97 -16.36 -5.45
CA GLY A 200 4.77 -17.22 -5.48
C GLY A 200 3.60 -16.69 -6.33
N PHE A 201 3.77 -15.59 -7.08
CA PHE A 201 2.75 -15.11 -8.02
C PHE A 201 2.29 -16.21 -8.98
N GLY A 202 1.00 -16.53 -8.97
CA GLY A 202 0.44 -17.68 -9.68
C GLY A 202 -0.96 -18.07 -9.16
N HIS A 203 -1.34 -19.34 -9.29
CA HIS A 203 -2.54 -19.92 -8.67
C HIS A 203 -3.85 -19.12 -8.89
N GLY A 204 -4.12 -18.73 -10.14
CA GLY A 204 -5.34 -17.99 -10.51
C GLY A 204 -5.17 -16.46 -10.53
N MET A 205 -4.06 -15.93 -10.01
CA MET A 205 -3.68 -14.53 -10.22
C MET A 205 -3.34 -14.26 -11.67
N ASN A 206 -3.52 -13.00 -12.08
CA ASN A 206 -3.18 -12.55 -13.42
C ASN A 206 -2.83 -11.06 -13.38
N ALA A 207 -1.70 -10.69 -13.96
CA ALA A 207 -1.28 -9.30 -13.99
C ALA A 207 -2.11 -8.46 -14.98
N VAL A 208 -2.76 -9.03 -16.00
CA VAL A 208 -3.47 -8.26 -17.04
C VAL A 208 -4.49 -7.30 -16.43
N SER A 209 -4.34 -6.01 -16.73
CA SER A 209 -5.31 -4.98 -16.37
C SER A 209 -6.60 -5.15 -17.16
N ARG A 210 -7.74 -5.02 -16.47
CA ARG A 210 -9.07 -4.90 -17.10
C ARG A 210 -9.74 -3.56 -16.81
N GLY A 211 -8.96 -2.56 -16.39
CA GLY A 211 -9.46 -1.24 -16.02
C GLY A 211 -10.36 -1.22 -14.78
N GLN A 212 -10.32 -2.28 -13.96
CA GLN A 212 -11.11 -2.36 -12.74
C GLN A 212 -10.44 -1.55 -11.64
N VAL A 213 -11.25 -0.86 -10.83
CA VAL A 213 -10.80 -0.13 -9.65
C VAL A 213 -11.54 -0.69 -8.44
N ILE A 214 -10.81 -1.08 -7.40
CA ILE A 214 -11.37 -1.58 -6.14
C ILE A 214 -10.84 -0.80 -4.94
N SER A 215 -11.47 -1.00 -3.79
CA SER A 215 -11.07 -0.37 -2.53
C SER A 215 -9.75 -0.93 -2.00
N GLN A 216 -8.90 -0.05 -1.45
CA GLN A 216 -7.67 -0.43 -0.73
C GLN A 216 -7.94 -1.31 0.50
N SER A 217 -9.16 -1.29 1.03
CA SER A 217 -9.57 -2.17 2.13
C SER A 217 -9.39 -3.67 1.83
N VAL A 218 -9.27 -4.06 0.55
CA VAL A 218 -8.95 -5.43 0.13
C VAL A 218 -7.64 -5.95 0.77
N LEU A 219 -6.67 -5.06 1.03
CA LEU A 219 -5.39 -5.41 1.65
C LEU A 219 -5.52 -5.77 3.12
N ALA A 220 -6.50 -5.18 3.81
CA ALA A 220 -6.77 -5.41 5.22
C ALA A 220 -7.86 -6.47 5.47
N ASP A 221 -8.59 -6.89 4.43
CA ASP A 221 -9.69 -7.85 4.56
C ASP A 221 -9.14 -9.26 4.74
N GLY A 222 -9.24 -9.77 5.97
CA GLY A 222 -8.82 -11.12 6.34
C GLY A 222 -9.60 -12.25 5.66
N ARG A 223 -10.59 -11.97 4.81
CA ARG A 223 -11.25 -13.00 3.99
C ARG A 223 -10.61 -13.13 2.61
N VAL A 224 -9.89 -12.11 2.17
CA VAL A 224 -9.21 -12.10 0.87
C VAL A 224 -7.97 -12.96 0.97
N ARG A 225 -7.84 -13.93 0.08
CA ARG A 225 -6.72 -14.87 0.03
C ARG A 225 -5.80 -14.64 -1.15
N ASP A 226 -4.56 -15.13 -1.01
CA ASP A 226 -3.56 -15.19 -2.07
C ASP A 226 -3.37 -13.84 -2.77
N LEU A 227 -2.88 -12.85 -2.03
CA LEU A 227 -2.81 -11.46 -2.46
C LEU A 227 -1.39 -11.08 -2.90
N ALA A 228 -1.30 -10.55 -4.12
CA ALA A 228 -0.14 -9.82 -4.62
C ALA A 228 -0.48 -8.33 -4.70
N ALA A 229 0.48 -7.46 -4.38
CA ALA A 229 0.29 -6.02 -4.47
C ALA A 229 1.52 -5.30 -5.04
N ALA A 230 1.26 -4.17 -5.68
CA ALA A 230 2.27 -3.30 -6.26
C ALA A 230 1.87 -1.82 -6.15
N TYR A 231 2.87 -0.96 -6.05
CA TYR A 231 2.77 0.49 -6.12
C TYR A 231 3.82 1.03 -7.08
N ALA A 232 3.47 2.01 -7.89
CA ALA A 232 4.42 2.72 -8.74
C ALA A 232 4.03 4.19 -8.89
N SER A 233 5.04 5.07 -8.86
CA SER A 233 4.89 6.47 -9.21
C SER A 233 5.98 6.95 -10.17
N ALA A 234 5.68 7.99 -10.93
CA ALA A 234 6.65 8.67 -11.78
C ALA A 234 6.36 10.17 -11.84
N ILE A 235 7.43 10.96 -11.93
CA ILE A 235 7.36 12.40 -12.17
C ILE A 235 7.60 12.70 -13.66
N SER A 236 6.94 13.73 -14.17
CA SER A 236 7.01 14.14 -15.58
C SER A 236 6.61 15.60 -15.72
N GLY A 237 6.65 16.17 -16.93
CA GLY A 237 6.23 17.56 -17.16
C GLY A 237 7.04 18.54 -16.32
N LEU A 238 8.35 18.29 -16.27
CA LEU A 238 9.32 19.04 -15.49
C LEU A 238 9.47 20.44 -16.07
N GLU A 239 9.40 21.45 -15.21
CA GLU A 239 9.65 22.84 -15.55
C GLU A 239 10.48 23.46 -14.44
N LEU A 240 11.63 24.03 -14.79
CA LEU A 240 12.50 24.71 -13.85
C LEU A 240 12.28 26.22 -13.98
N ARG A 241 12.06 26.90 -12.86
CA ARG A 241 12.01 28.36 -12.79
C ARG A 241 13.11 28.84 -11.85
N LEU A 242 14.02 29.66 -12.35
CA LEU A 242 15.08 30.30 -11.56
C LEU A 242 14.88 31.81 -11.57
N SER A 243 15.29 32.49 -10.49
CA SER A 243 15.39 33.94 -10.50
C SER A 243 16.47 34.41 -11.49
N GLU A 244 16.17 35.43 -12.30
CA GLU A 244 17.15 36.05 -13.22
C GLU A 244 18.29 36.72 -12.47
N ASP A 245 17.97 37.40 -11.37
CA ASP A 245 18.97 38.03 -10.51
C ASP A 245 19.67 36.97 -9.65
N GLY A 246 20.98 36.83 -9.84
CA GLY A 246 21.79 35.93 -9.03
C GLY A 246 21.56 34.44 -9.32
N THR A 247 21.19 34.09 -10.56
CA THR A 247 21.12 32.68 -10.99
C THR A 247 22.45 31.97 -10.70
N PRO A 248 22.45 30.91 -9.86
CA PRO A 248 23.69 30.23 -9.52
C PRO A 248 24.16 29.33 -10.67
N ALA A 249 25.48 29.08 -10.73
CA ALA A 249 26.06 28.16 -11.71
C ALA A 249 25.62 26.70 -11.52
N ARG A 250 25.15 26.36 -10.31
CA ARG A 250 24.60 25.05 -9.95
C ARG A 250 23.35 25.25 -9.12
N TRP A 251 22.44 24.29 -9.21
CA TRP A 251 21.20 24.28 -8.47
C TRP A 251 20.85 22.85 -8.08
N HIS A 252 20.07 22.68 -7.02
CA HIS A 252 19.54 21.38 -6.63
C HIS A 252 18.12 21.49 -6.07
N ALA A 253 17.34 20.43 -6.25
CA ALA A 253 16.03 20.27 -5.65
C ALA A 253 15.93 18.86 -5.07
N GLY A 254 15.34 18.73 -3.88
CA GLY A 254 15.14 17.45 -3.21
C GLY A 254 13.66 17.05 -3.27
N LEU A 255 13.40 15.81 -3.64
CA LEU A 255 12.08 15.20 -3.49
C LEU A 255 12.23 13.97 -2.61
N ASN A 256 11.48 13.95 -1.52
CA ASN A 256 11.53 12.93 -0.50
C ASN A 256 10.19 12.18 -0.48
N VAL A 257 10.26 10.90 -0.10
CA VAL A 257 9.10 10.05 0.06
C VAL A 257 9.20 9.28 1.36
N THR A 258 8.06 9.15 2.04
CA THR A 258 7.92 8.34 3.24
C THR A 258 6.79 7.36 3.04
N VAL A 259 7.05 6.09 3.37
CA VAL A 259 6.06 5.02 3.37
C VAL A 259 5.85 4.54 4.80
N THR A 260 4.61 4.55 5.25
CA THR A 260 4.17 3.90 6.48
C THR A 260 3.27 2.73 6.09
N VAL A 261 3.31 1.62 6.83
CA VAL A 261 2.44 0.47 6.55
C VAL A 261 1.60 0.15 7.78
N HIS A 262 0.31 -0.07 7.55
CA HIS A 262 -0.70 -0.39 8.55
C HIS A 262 -1.28 -1.78 8.32
#